data_AF-A0A136A0Q9-F1
#
_entry.id   AF-A0A136A0Q9-F1
#
_cell.length_a   1.000
_cell.length_b   1.000
_cell.length_c   1.000
_cell.angle_alpha   90.00
_cell.angle_beta   90.00
_cell.angle_gamma   90.00
#
_symmetry.space_group_name_H-M   'P 1'
#
loop_
_entity.id
_entity.type
_entity.pdbx_description
1 polymer ?
#
loop_
_entity_poly.entity_id
_entity_poly.type
_entity_poly.pdbx_seq_one_letter_code
_entity_poly.pdbx_strand_id
1 'polypeptide(L)'
;MFIKAQKPMATSISIVVMAVFGLLGCGAGSNNPSSSLPNNVNSSSSAVTEALSIAPNDVRIRYTGRVSLSADEAVYDWPNTQIEFRTNAPLVELKLEDGNNDYNIFIDNQLSQVLSTKNGVQRYALNLPVGDHHVLLTKRTGSNFGVGRFLGFNLPNGGQLLELPAPPIHKIEFIGDSYTVGYGNEGPGLDCAGNLRPYENSFLSYAPISARVLGAQSHSIAVSGKGAVRNYGDINTTSPDPVPTFYNRTLATRSDLLWNFTTWVPDAVVIKLGTNDHSTDPIPSSETFIQGIHDLIRQVNNAYGQLPLFLLADSSSNLVIERLQRATQEQVNMGNIQVHFVQVEHPPQSQLGCDWHPKVEAHEAMAAQLVKAIKPILSWPDENSGSTNLKFAAATAPPFVGMSASSEGNNSIHKSAVDRFGYATTSF
;
A
#
# COMPACT_ATOMS: atom_id res chain seq x y z
N MET A 1 42.75 -4.89 -12.30
CA MET A 1 43.63 -4.02 -13.10
C MET A 1 43.07 -3.96 -14.52
N PHE A 2 42.29 -2.93 -14.84
CA PHE A 2 42.18 -2.27 -16.15
C PHE A 2 41.22 -1.09 -15.96
N ILE A 3 41.76 0.10 -16.21
CA ILE A 3 41.15 1.42 -16.07
C ILE A 3 40.50 1.76 -17.43
N LYS A 4 39.31 2.37 -17.42
CA LYS A 4 38.90 3.24 -18.53
C LYS A 4 38.04 4.41 -18.04
N ALA A 5 38.46 5.58 -18.51
CA ALA A 5 38.13 6.92 -18.06
C ALA A 5 36.72 7.40 -18.41
N GLN A 6 36.18 8.25 -17.54
CA GLN A 6 35.06 9.16 -17.78
C GLN A 6 35.50 10.36 -18.63
N LYS A 7 34.59 10.87 -19.47
CA LYS A 7 34.60 12.25 -20.01
C LYS A 7 33.28 12.94 -19.65
N PRO A 8 33.29 14.25 -19.32
CA PRO A 8 32.12 14.99 -18.86
C PRO A 8 31.34 15.59 -20.05
N MET A 9 30.02 15.71 -19.92
CA MET A 9 29.19 16.50 -20.83
C MET A 9 28.73 17.81 -20.18
N ALA A 10 28.61 18.79 -21.05
CA ALA A 10 28.60 20.21 -20.78
C ALA A 10 27.25 20.76 -20.30
N THR A 11 27.36 21.76 -19.44
CA THR A 11 26.34 22.69 -18.98
C THR A 11 25.88 23.58 -20.15
N SER A 12 24.56 23.69 -20.37
CA SER A 12 23.99 24.73 -21.23
C SER A 12 23.24 25.76 -20.38
N ILE A 13 23.71 26.99 -20.49
CA ILE A 13 23.20 28.21 -19.86
C ILE A 13 22.10 28.76 -20.76
N SER A 14 20.87 28.90 -20.23
CA SER A 14 19.81 29.66 -20.90
C SER A 14 19.74 31.06 -20.31
N ILE A 15 20.01 32.03 -21.17
CA ILE A 15 19.90 33.47 -20.98
C ILE A 15 18.41 33.84 -20.94
N VAL A 16 17.95 34.48 -19.86
CA VAL A 16 16.68 35.21 -19.83
C VAL A 16 16.99 36.70 -19.62
N VAL A 17 16.59 37.49 -20.61
CA VAL A 17 16.73 38.95 -20.66
C VAL A 17 15.70 39.58 -19.72
N MET A 18 16.16 40.27 -18.69
CA MET A 18 15.35 41.24 -17.94
C MET A 18 15.24 42.53 -18.74
N ALA A 19 14.02 42.97 -19.04
CA ALA A 19 13.74 44.34 -19.43
C ALA A 19 13.17 45.09 -18.22
N VAL A 20 13.97 45.98 -17.66
CA VAL A 20 13.56 47.02 -16.70
C VAL A 20 13.58 48.34 -17.46
N PHE A 21 12.46 49.05 -17.52
CA PHE A 21 12.44 50.46 -17.91
C PHE A 21 11.78 51.29 -16.81
N GLY A 22 12.54 52.27 -16.32
CA GLY A 22 12.20 53.16 -15.23
C GLY A 22 11.35 54.36 -15.64
N LEU A 23 10.77 54.98 -14.61
CA LEU A 23 10.04 56.24 -14.62
C LEU A 23 10.96 57.48 -14.81
N LEU A 24 10.37 58.54 -15.39
CA LEU A 24 10.51 60.00 -15.14
C LEU A 24 10.14 60.73 -16.46
N GLY A 25 9.31 61.77 -16.59
CA GLY A 25 8.49 62.58 -15.67
C GLY A 25 7.79 63.72 -16.46
N CYS A 26 6.80 64.36 -15.81
CA CYS A 26 6.23 65.71 -15.96
C CYS A 26 5.71 66.28 -17.31
N GLY A 27 4.49 66.84 -17.26
CA GLY A 27 3.96 67.82 -18.23
C GLY A 27 2.49 68.16 -17.99
N ALA A 28 2.20 69.41 -17.62
CA ALA A 28 0.90 69.92 -17.14
C ALA A 28 -0.11 70.27 -18.25
N GLY A 29 -1.41 70.40 -17.91
CA GLY A 29 -2.31 71.32 -18.63
C GLY A 29 -3.81 71.00 -18.70
N SER A 30 -4.58 71.73 -17.88
CA SER A 30 -5.91 72.33 -18.15
C SER A 30 -7.24 71.55 -18.08
N ASN A 31 -8.02 71.98 -17.08
CA ASN A 31 -9.47 72.07 -16.83
C ASN A 31 -10.47 71.93 -18.02
N ASN A 32 -11.58 71.19 -17.82
CA ASN A 32 -12.89 71.72 -17.37
C ASN A 32 -13.98 70.60 -17.24
N PRO A 33 -15.11 70.86 -16.55
CA PRO A 33 -15.88 69.86 -15.81
C PRO A 33 -17.18 69.41 -16.50
N SER A 34 -17.77 68.28 -16.07
CA SER A 34 -19.23 68.18 -15.87
C SER A 34 -19.70 66.81 -15.33
N SER A 35 -20.70 66.91 -14.45
CA SER A 35 -21.76 65.94 -14.08
C SER A 35 -21.37 64.65 -13.37
N SER A 36 -21.50 64.71 -12.04
CA SER A 36 -21.82 63.61 -11.14
C SER A 36 -23.24 63.06 -11.37
N LEU A 37 -23.35 61.75 -11.56
CA LEU A 37 -24.55 60.96 -11.31
C LEU A 37 -24.13 59.74 -10.47
N PRO A 38 -24.79 59.44 -9.34
CA PRO A 38 -24.51 58.22 -8.60
C PRO A 38 -25.21 57.06 -9.31
N ASN A 39 -24.47 56.31 -10.13
CA ASN A 39 -24.91 54.98 -10.54
C ASN A 39 -24.77 54.07 -9.33
N ASN A 40 -25.91 53.82 -8.68
CA ASN A 40 -26.10 52.78 -7.70
C ASN A 40 -26.00 51.42 -8.41
N VAL A 41 -24.77 51.00 -8.72
CA VAL A 41 -24.50 49.63 -9.14
C VAL A 41 -24.61 48.80 -7.88
N ASN A 42 -25.77 48.16 -7.71
CA ASN A 42 -25.87 46.94 -6.92
C ASN A 42 -24.89 45.94 -7.56
N SER A 43 -23.64 45.96 -7.10
CA SER A 43 -22.74 44.85 -7.30
C SER A 43 -23.32 43.72 -6.46
N SER A 44 -24.14 42.89 -7.09
CA SER A 44 -24.29 41.51 -6.66
C SER A 44 -22.89 40.92 -6.70
N SER A 45 -22.19 41.00 -5.56
CA SER A 45 -21.00 40.20 -5.33
C SER A 45 -21.47 38.76 -5.45
N SER A 46 -21.25 38.16 -6.62
CA SER A 46 -21.19 36.71 -6.73
C SER A 46 -20.14 36.29 -5.72
N ALA A 47 -20.59 35.90 -4.53
CA ALA A 47 -19.71 35.38 -3.51
C ALA A 47 -19.05 34.16 -4.14
N VAL A 48 -17.78 34.32 -4.53
CA VAL A 48 -16.91 33.19 -4.88
C VAL A 48 -16.82 32.41 -3.59
N THR A 49 -17.69 31.43 -3.44
CA THR A 49 -17.84 30.67 -2.21
C THR A 49 -16.71 29.65 -2.23
N GLU A 50 -15.75 29.82 -1.33
CA GLU A 50 -14.52 29.02 -1.31
C GLU A 50 -14.83 27.52 -1.13
N ALA A 51 -14.02 26.68 -1.78
CA ALA A 51 -14.08 25.23 -1.60
C ALA A 51 -13.82 24.86 -0.14
N LEU A 52 -14.58 23.92 0.41
CA LEU A 52 -14.38 23.41 1.77
C LEU A 52 -13.15 22.51 1.78
N SER A 53 -12.10 22.91 2.49
CA SER A 53 -10.91 22.07 2.69
C SER A 53 -11.09 21.20 3.94
N ILE A 54 -10.89 19.90 3.77
CA ILE A 54 -10.93 18.90 4.83
C ILE A 54 -9.50 18.48 5.15
N ALA A 55 -9.12 18.61 6.42
CA ALA A 55 -7.82 18.18 6.93
C ALA A 55 -7.72 16.64 7.01
N PRO A 56 -6.51 16.06 6.86
CA PRO A 56 -6.29 14.62 7.02
C PRO A 56 -6.81 14.01 8.32
N ASN A 57 -6.76 14.74 9.43
CA ASN A 57 -7.19 14.25 10.73
C ASN A 57 -8.68 14.53 11.03
N ASP A 58 -9.50 14.89 10.04
CA ASP A 58 -10.94 14.98 10.24
C ASP A 58 -11.46 13.61 10.70
N VAL A 59 -12.20 13.59 11.81
CA VAL A 59 -12.67 12.36 12.47
C VAL A 59 -13.61 11.51 11.61
N ARG A 60 -14.17 12.08 10.53
CA ARG A 60 -15.02 11.37 9.57
C ARG A 60 -14.22 10.64 8.48
N ILE A 61 -12.89 10.82 8.44
CA ILE A 61 -11.98 10.04 7.62
C ILE A 61 -11.50 8.85 8.45
N ARG A 62 -11.67 7.64 7.92
CA ARG A 62 -11.13 6.42 8.52
C ARG A 62 -9.88 5.98 7.80
N TYR A 63 -8.87 5.60 8.59
CA TYR A 63 -7.66 4.96 8.11
C TYR A 63 -7.65 3.49 8.56
N THR A 64 -7.28 2.60 7.64
CA THR A 64 -6.98 1.19 7.95
C THR A 64 -5.53 0.92 7.52
N GLY A 65 -4.71 0.39 8.41
CA GLY A 65 -3.27 0.29 8.25
C GLY A 65 -2.51 1.14 9.29
N ARG A 66 -1.19 1.03 9.30
CA ARG A 66 -0.36 1.86 10.18
C ARG A 66 -0.08 3.21 9.51
N VAL A 67 -0.59 4.26 10.14
CA VAL A 67 -0.53 5.63 9.62
C VAL A 67 0.03 6.56 10.70
N SER A 68 0.97 7.42 10.31
CA SER A 68 1.38 8.57 11.12
C SER A 68 0.48 9.75 10.76
N LEU A 69 -0.43 10.12 11.67
CA LEU A 69 -1.47 11.13 11.43
C LEU A 69 -1.17 12.44 12.17
N SER A 70 -1.35 13.55 11.46
CA SER A 70 -1.26 14.93 11.98
C SER A 70 -2.37 15.80 11.37
N ALA A 71 -2.45 17.07 11.77
CA ALA A 71 -3.39 18.02 11.17
C ALA A 71 -3.09 18.34 9.71
N ASP A 72 -1.84 18.18 9.27
CA ASP A 72 -1.38 18.59 7.95
C ASP A 72 -1.22 17.42 6.98
N GLU A 73 -0.94 16.22 7.50
CA GLU A 73 -0.70 15.02 6.70
C GLU A 73 -1.05 13.71 7.42
N ALA A 74 -1.44 12.71 6.63
CA ALA A 74 -1.42 11.30 6.96
C ALA A 74 -0.33 10.60 6.14
N VAL A 75 0.65 10.00 6.80
CA VAL A 75 1.84 9.39 6.18
C VAL A 75 1.81 7.88 6.36
N TYR A 76 2.08 7.13 5.29
CA TYR A 76 2.01 5.66 5.29
C TYR A 76 2.90 5.04 4.19
N ASP A 77 3.43 3.84 4.41
CA ASP A 77 4.18 3.08 3.39
C ASP A 77 3.79 1.59 3.31
N TRP A 78 3.16 1.03 4.34
CA TRP A 78 2.70 -0.36 4.34
C TRP A 78 1.64 -0.67 3.25
N PRO A 79 1.67 -1.89 2.68
CA PRO A 79 0.74 -2.35 1.65
C PRO A 79 -0.71 -2.31 2.13
N ASN A 80 -1.64 -2.09 1.20
CA ASN A 80 -3.08 -2.04 1.46
C ASN A 80 -3.49 -1.02 2.55
N THR A 81 -2.69 0.01 2.84
CA THR A 81 -3.17 1.13 3.65
C THR A 81 -4.37 1.77 2.96
N GLN A 82 -5.43 2.04 3.71
CA GLN A 82 -6.71 2.52 3.20
C GLN A 82 -7.07 3.88 3.79
N ILE A 83 -7.71 4.71 2.96
CA ILE A 83 -8.32 5.98 3.34
C ILE A 83 -9.78 5.93 2.89
N GLU A 84 -10.69 6.05 3.85
CA GLU A 84 -12.12 5.85 3.67
C GLU A 84 -12.89 7.07 4.16
N PHE A 85 -13.86 7.54 3.39
CA PHE A 85 -14.77 8.61 3.81
C PHE A 85 -16.10 8.53 3.04
N ARG A 86 -17.13 9.23 3.53
CA ARG A 86 -18.39 9.42 2.81
C ARG A 86 -18.64 10.88 2.52
N THR A 87 -19.21 11.16 1.36
CA THR A 87 -19.51 12.52 0.93
C THR A 87 -20.76 12.55 0.05
N ASN A 88 -21.49 13.66 0.07
CA ASN A 88 -22.54 13.94 -0.92
C ASN A 88 -22.07 14.91 -2.03
N ALA A 89 -20.80 15.28 -2.02
CA ALA A 89 -20.24 16.18 -3.00
C ALA A 89 -20.09 15.49 -4.37
N PRO A 90 -20.45 16.16 -5.48
CA PRO A 90 -20.31 15.60 -6.83
C PRO A 90 -18.85 15.59 -7.32
N LEU A 91 -17.94 16.21 -6.56
CA LEU A 91 -16.51 16.29 -6.85
C LEU A 91 -15.74 16.21 -5.54
N VAL A 92 -14.68 15.39 -5.53
CA VAL A 92 -13.65 15.41 -4.48
C VAL A 92 -12.32 15.71 -5.14
N GLU A 93 -11.61 16.73 -4.66
CA GLU A 93 -10.24 17.00 -5.10
C GLU A 93 -9.27 16.48 -4.03
N LEU A 94 -8.78 15.26 -4.22
CA LEU A 94 -7.79 14.64 -3.34
C LEU A 94 -6.44 15.34 -3.47
N LYS A 95 -5.77 15.59 -2.34
CA LYS A 95 -4.42 16.14 -2.31
C LYS A 95 -3.44 15.10 -1.78
N LEU A 96 -2.50 14.67 -2.64
CA LEU A 96 -1.48 13.69 -2.29
C LEU A 96 -0.09 14.27 -2.57
N GLU A 97 0.89 13.97 -1.71
CA GLU A 97 2.31 14.10 -2.03
C GLU A 97 2.93 12.71 -2.12
N ASP A 98 3.24 12.31 -3.35
CA ASP A 98 3.71 10.96 -3.68
C ASP A 98 4.45 11.04 -5.03
N GLY A 99 4.71 9.90 -5.65
CA GLY A 99 5.39 9.79 -6.92
C GLY A 99 5.71 8.37 -7.33
N ASN A 100 5.60 7.41 -6.40
CA ASN A 100 6.00 6.03 -6.58
C ASN A 100 4.86 5.03 -6.39
N ASN A 101 3.75 5.46 -5.79
CA ASN A 101 2.66 4.55 -5.44
C ASN A 101 1.43 4.70 -6.34
N ASP A 102 0.71 3.58 -6.46
CA ASP A 102 -0.57 3.51 -7.14
C ASP A 102 -1.68 3.19 -6.14
N TYR A 103 -2.90 3.65 -6.43
CA TYR A 103 -4.06 3.51 -5.55
C TYR A 103 -5.26 2.99 -6.34
N ASN A 104 -6.00 2.05 -5.77
CA ASN A 104 -7.36 1.81 -6.24
C ASN A 104 -8.26 2.91 -5.67
N ILE A 105 -9.15 3.44 -6.49
CA ILE A 105 -10.22 4.34 -6.06
C ILE A 105 -11.54 3.61 -6.25
N PHE A 106 -12.23 3.29 -5.17
CA PHE A 106 -13.58 2.74 -5.20
C PHE A 106 -14.60 3.81 -4.88
N ILE A 107 -15.70 3.81 -5.64
CA ILE A 107 -16.91 4.59 -5.37
C ILE A 107 -18.05 3.58 -5.20
N ASP A 108 -18.68 3.58 -4.03
CA ASP A 108 -19.74 2.63 -3.66
C ASP A 108 -19.35 1.17 -3.93
N ASN A 109 -18.11 0.84 -3.60
CA ASN A 109 -17.49 -0.49 -3.75
C ASN A 109 -17.29 -0.96 -5.19
N GLN A 110 -17.48 -0.08 -6.16
CA GLN A 110 -17.10 -0.30 -7.54
C GLN A 110 -15.76 0.36 -7.80
N LEU A 111 -14.82 -0.35 -8.43
CA LEU A 111 -13.55 0.24 -8.84
C LEU A 111 -13.84 1.33 -9.88
N SER A 112 -13.62 2.59 -9.50
CA SER A 112 -13.82 3.75 -10.36
C SER A 112 -12.60 3.99 -11.25
N GLN A 113 -11.40 3.97 -10.65
CA GLN A 113 -10.14 4.16 -11.37
C GLN A 113 -8.95 3.62 -10.58
N VAL A 114 -7.86 3.35 -11.30
CA VAL A 114 -6.52 3.20 -10.71
C VAL A 114 -5.79 4.53 -10.85
N LEU A 115 -5.38 5.09 -9.72
CA LEU A 115 -4.67 6.34 -9.65
C LEU A 115 -3.15 6.08 -9.53
N SER A 116 -2.38 6.40 -10.57
CA SER A 116 -0.91 6.41 -10.49
C SER A 116 -0.41 7.81 -10.13
N THR A 117 0.30 7.92 -9.01
CA THR A 117 0.76 9.22 -8.52
C THR A 117 1.95 9.78 -9.30
N LYS A 118 2.05 11.11 -9.34
CA LYS A 118 3.17 11.86 -9.93
C LYS A 118 3.92 12.57 -8.82
N ASN A 119 5.23 12.78 -9.02
CA ASN A 119 6.11 13.43 -8.05
C ASN A 119 5.55 14.77 -7.52
N GLY A 120 5.72 14.97 -6.21
CA GLY A 120 5.37 16.20 -5.51
C GLY A 120 3.90 16.25 -5.10
N VAL A 121 3.47 17.43 -4.63
CA VAL A 121 2.07 17.67 -4.24
C VAL A 121 1.20 17.78 -5.49
N GLN A 122 0.23 16.87 -5.63
CA GLN A 122 -0.71 16.81 -6.73
C GLN A 122 -2.15 16.83 -6.23
N ARG A 123 -3.05 17.30 -7.11
CA ARG A 123 -4.49 17.32 -6.91
C ARG A 123 -5.14 16.36 -7.90
N TYR A 124 -6.02 15.49 -7.41
CA TYR A 124 -6.71 14.48 -8.21
C TYR A 124 -8.22 14.65 -8.07
N ALA A 125 -8.88 14.97 -9.17
CA ALA A 125 -10.31 15.13 -9.24
C ALA A 125 -11.00 13.77 -9.35
N LEU A 126 -11.89 13.48 -8.40
CA LEU A 126 -12.82 12.35 -8.44
C LEU A 126 -14.21 12.91 -8.72
N ASN A 127 -14.81 12.55 -9.85
CA ASN A 127 -16.19 12.90 -10.15
C ASN A 127 -17.11 11.82 -9.58
N LEU A 128 -18.11 12.25 -8.81
CA LEU A 128 -19.09 11.37 -8.19
C LEU A 128 -20.47 11.68 -8.79
N PRO A 129 -21.34 10.67 -8.95
CA PRO A 129 -22.75 10.92 -9.24
C PRO A 129 -23.40 11.84 -8.20
N VAL A 130 -24.63 12.28 -8.48
CA VAL A 130 -25.42 13.01 -7.48
C VAL A 130 -25.91 12.00 -6.44
N GLY A 131 -25.59 12.23 -5.18
CA GLY A 131 -26.05 11.41 -4.06
C GLY A 131 -24.97 11.25 -2.99
N ASP A 132 -25.28 10.45 -1.97
CA ASP A 132 -24.32 10.05 -0.95
C ASP A 132 -23.45 8.93 -1.49
N HIS A 133 -22.14 9.11 -1.41
CA HIS A 133 -21.17 8.15 -1.91
C HIS A 133 -20.16 7.75 -0.84
N HIS A 134 -19.79 6.47 -0.88
CA HIS A 134 -18.65 5.92 -0.15
C HIS A 134 -17.42 5.93 -1.05
N VAL A 135 -16.34 6.53 -0.57
CA VAL A 135 -15.07 6.60 -1.28
C VAL A 135 -14.01 5.85 -0.48
N LEU A 136 -13.35 4.91 -1.13
CA LEU A 136 -12.25 4.14 -0.57
C LEU A 136 -11.04 4.22 -1.48
N LEU A 137 -9.94 4.73 -0.93
CA LEU A 137 -8.61 4.66 -1.53
C LEU A 137 -7.88 3.47 -0.89
N THR A 138 -7.26 2.61 -1.70
CA THR A 138 -6.38 1.56 -1.18
C THR A 138 -5.03 1.62 -1.86
N LYS A 139 -3.95 1.75 -1.09
CA LYS A 139 -2.57 1.70 -1.62
C LYS A 139 -2.31 0.32 -2.24
N ARG A 140 -2.06 0.29 -3.56
CA ARG A 140 -1.80 -0.93 -4.35
C ARG A 140 -0.39 -1.44 -4.13
N THR A 141 0.58 -0.54 -4.23
CA THR A 141 2.00 -0.81 -4.10
C THR A 141 2.44 -0.99 -2.65
N GLY A 142 3.33 -1.93 -2.40
CA GLY A 142 3.87 -2.26 -1.10
C GLY A 142 4.97 -1.32 -0.60
N SER A 143 5.58 -1.71 0.51
CA SER A 143 6.56 -0.91 1.25
C SER A 143 7.79 -0.53 0.43
N ASN A 144 8.17 -1.36 -0.55
CA ASN A 144 9.32 -1.12 -1.43
C ASN A 144 9.14 0.12 -2.34
N PHE A 145 7.90 0.57 -2.58
CA PHE A 145 7.61 1.80 -3.32
C PHE A 145 7.63 3.07 -2.44
N GLY A 146 7.88 2.90 -1.14
CA GLY A 146 8.07 4.00 -0.20
C GLY A 146 6.78 4.70 0.22
N VAL A 147 6.97 5.89 0.75
CA VAL A 147 5.95 6.67 1.45
C VAL A 147 4.96 7.33 0.50
N GLY A 148 3.68 7.23 0.83
CA GLY A 148 2.63 8.13 0.35
C GLY A 148 2.21 9.10 1.46
N ARG A 149 1.84 10.33 1.06
CA ARG A 149 1.27 11.34 1.97
C ARG A 149 -0.07 11.79 1.47
N PHE A 150 -1.07 11.71 2.33
CA PHE A 150 -2.37 12.29 2.10
C PHE A 150 -2.51 13.61 2.87
N LEU A 151 -2.81 14.67 2.14
CA LEU A 151 -2.83 16.06 2.63
C LEU A 151 -4.25 16.61 2.72
N GLY A 152 -5.26 15.73 2.72
CA GLY A 152 -6.67 16.07 2.79
C GLY A 152 -7.32 16.11 1.41
N PHE A 153 -8.51 16.69 1.37
CA PHE A 153 -9.21 16.95 0.11
C PHE A 153 -10.08 18.18 0.18
N ASN A 154 -10.45 18.70 -0.98
CA ASN A 154 -11.39 19.79 -1.11
C ASN A 154 -12.73 19.29 -1.66
N LEU A 155 -13.82 19.81 -1.11
CA LEU A 155 -15.17 19.64 -1.61
C LEU A 155 -15.68 20.96 -2.22
N PRO A 156 -16.47 20.93 -3.31
CA PRO A 156 -17.15 22.11 -3.83
C PRO A 156 -18.17 22.66 -2.82
N ASN A 157 -18.61 23.90 -3.03
CA ASN A 157 -19.61 24.55 -2.20
C ASN A 157 -20.88 23.67 -2.04
N GLY A 158 -21.34 23.53 -0.80
CA GLY A 158 -22.48 22.68 -0.43
C GLY A 158 -22.16 21.18 -0.28
N GLY A 159 -20.97 20.74 -0.68
CA GLY A 159 -20.49 19.38 -0.44
C GLY A 159 -20.15 19.16 1.03
N GLN A 160 -20.52 18.00 1.57
CA GLN A 160 -20.34 17.67 2.98
C GLN A 160 -19.72 16.29 3.15
N LEU A 161 -18.89 16.16 4.18
CA LEU A 161 -18.56 14.86 4.73
C LEU A 161 -19.68 14.31 5.58
N LEU A 162 -19.91 13.02 5.39
CA LEU A 162 -20.95 12.25 6.07
C LEU A 162 -20.29 11.24 7.01
N GLU A 163 -21.06 10.80 8.00
CA GLU A 163 -20.62 9.75 8.91
C GLU A 163 -20.45 8.41 8.18
N LEU A 164 -19.34 7.73 8.48
CA LEU A 164 -19.09 6.36 8.04
C LEU A 164 -19.89 5.37 8.89
N PRO A 165 -20.37 4.26 8.29
CA PRO A 165 -20.84 3.13 9.10
C PRO A 165 -19.70 2.61 9.97
N ALA A 166 -20.02 2.00 11.12
CA ALA A 166 -19.01 1.39 11.98
C ALA A 166 -18.14 0.40 11.19
N PRO A 167 -16.81 0.34 11.44
CA PRO A 167 -15.96 -0.62 10.77
C PRO A 167 -16.27 -2.04 11.29
N PRO A 168 -15.85 -3.09 10.56
CA PRO A 168 -15.95 -4.45 11.06
C PRO A 168 -15.26 -4.58 12.43
N ILE A 169 -15.85 -5.34 13.34
CA ILE A 169 -15.33 -5.45 14.72
C ILE A 169 -14.04 -6.28 14.76
N HIS A 170 -13.97 -7.29 13.90
CA HIS A 170 -12.87 -8.25 13.83
C HIS A 170 -11.66 -7.67 13.09
N LYS A 171 -10.46 -8.07 13.52
CA LYS A 171 -9.18 -7.53 13.05
C LYS A 171 -8.17 -8.65 12.84
N ILE A 172 -7.49 -8.65 11.68
CA ILE A 172 -6.43 -9.61 11.37
C ILE A 172 -5.15 -8.88 10.97
N GLU A 173 -4.03 -9.14 11.64
CA GLU A 173 -2.71 -8.67 11.18
C GLU A 173 -2.07 -9.75 10.31
N PHE A 174 -1.63 -9.38 9.11
CA PHE A 174 -0.88 -10.25 8.21
C PHE A 174 0.57 -9.81 8.20
N ILE A 175 1.49 -10.72 8.51
CA ILE A 175 2.93 -10.50 8.49
C ILE A 175 3.50 -11.38 7.37
N GLY A 176 4.25 -10.80 6.43
CA GLY A 176 4.73 -11.59 5.32
C GLY A 176 5.66 -10.93 4.33
N ASP A 177 5.77 -11.56 3.17
CA ASP A 177 6.63 -11.17 2.08
C ASP A 177 5.83 -10.67 0.85
N SER A 178 6.40 -10.84 -0.35
CA SER A 178 5.81 -10.48 -1.63
C SER A 178 4.43 -11.10 -1.89
N TYR A 179 4.14 -12.29 -1.35
CA TYR A 179 2.82 -12.90 -1.45
C TYR A 179 1.77 -12.11 -0.67
N THR A 180 2.15 -11.56 0.49
CA THR A 180 1.26 -10.75 1.32
C THR A 180 1.11 -9.34 0.74
N VAL A 181 2.16 -8.82 0.11
CA VAL A 181 2.11 -7.57 -0.68
C VAL A 181 1.24 -7.70 -1.93
N GLY A 182 1.14 -8.87 -2.55
CA GLY A 182 0.49 -9.02 -3.86
C GLY A 182 1.39 -8.61 -5.02
N TYR A 183 2.70 -8.88 -4.88
CA TYR A 183 3.71 -8.57 -5.88
C TYR A 183 3.37 -9.18 -7.24
N GLY A 184 3.23 -8.34 -8.27
CA GLY A 184 3.05 -8.79 -9.65
C GLY A 184 1.77 -9.55 -9.94
N ASN A 185 0.78 -9.48 -9.05
CA ASN A 185 -0.45 -10.26 -9.16
C ASN A 185 -1.36 -9.87 -10.33
N GLU A 186 -1.21 -8.64 -10.85
CA GLU A 186 -1.88 -8.17 -12.07
C GLU A 186 -0.94 -8.19 -13.30
N GLY A 187 0.19 -8.90 -13.20
CA GLY A 187 1.16 -9.04 -14.28
C GLY A 187 0.60 -9.80 -15.50
N PRO A 188 0.95 -9.42 -16.73
CA PRO A 188 0.46 -10.07 -17.95
C PRO A 188 1.01 -11.49 -18.12
N GLY A 189 2.09 -11.83 -17.41
CA GLY A 189 2.75 -13.13 -17.45
C GLY A 189 3.98 -13.13 -16.54
N LEU A 190 4.87 -14.10 -16.76
CA LEU A 190 6.08 -14.29 -15.95
C LEU A 190 7.08 -13.14 -16.08
N ASP A 191 7.21 -12.59 -17.29
CA ASP A 191 8.05 -11.44 -17.56
C ASP A 191 7.21 -10.15 -17.58
N CYS A 192 7.55 -9.24 -16.67
CA CYS A 192 6.93 -7.93 -16.57
C CYS A 192 7.86 -6.79 -17.04
N ALA A 193 8.88 -7.13 -17.83
CA ALA A 193 9.83 -6.19 -18.45
C ALA A 193 10.49 -5.24 -17.45
N GLY A 194 10.68 -5.68 -16.21
CA GLY A 194 11.25 -4.88 -15.13
C GLY A 194 10.33 -3.78 -14.57
N ASN A 195 9.09 -3.66 -15.02
CA ASN A 195 8.13 -2.69 -14.50
C ASN A 195 7.10 -3.39 -13.60
N LEU A 196 7.19 -3.16 -12.29
CA LEU A 196 6.33 -3.84 -11.30
C LEU A 196 5.22 -2.96 -10.73
N ARG A 197 5.43 -1.64 -10.72
CA ARG A 197 4.48 -0.67 -10.15
C ARG A 197 3.03 -0.87 -10.63
N PRO A 198 2.74 -1.01 -11.94
CA PRO A 198 1.36 -1.15 -12.39
C PRO A 198 0.74 -2.52 -12.04
N TYR A 199 1.57 -3.53 -11.77
CA TYR A 199 1.14 -4.92 -11.63
C TYR A 199 1.07 -5.41 -10.18
N GLU A 200 1.46 -4.59 -9.21
CA GLU A 200 1.33 -4.92 -7.78
C GLU A 200 0.04 -4.33 -7.21
N ASN A 201 -0.83 -5.17 -6.64
CA ASN A 201 -2.08 -4.74 -6.03
C ASN A 201 -2.35 -5.47 -4.72
N SER A 202 -1.98 -4.81 -3.62
CA SER A 202 -2.15 -5.31 -2.26
C SER A 202 -3.60 -5.60 -1.89
N PHE A 203 -4.57 -4.85 -2.41
CA PHE A 203 -5.99 -5.09 -2.13
C PHE A 203 -6.47 -6.45 -2.67
N LEU A 204 -5.81 -6.95 -3.72
CA LEU A 204 -6.08 -8.25 -4.35
C LEU A 204 -5.07 -9.33 -3.96
N SER A 205 -4.28 -9.14 -2.89
CA SER A 205 -3.50 -10.22 -2.31
C SER A 205 -4.38 -11.11 -1.41
N TYR A 206 -3.94 -12.34 -1.17
CA TYR A 206 -4.69 -13.32 -0.38
C TYR A 206 -5.06 -12.78 1.02
N ALA A 207 -4.23 -11.90 1.57
CA ALA A 207 -4.37 -11.37 2.92
C ALA A 207 -5.60 -10.44 3.04
N PRO A 208 -5.69 -9.29 2.34
CA PRO A 208 -6.90 -8.47 2.37
C PRO A 208 -8.14 -9.17 1.80
N ILE A 209 -8.00 -10.08 0.84
CA ILE A 209 -9.14 -10.90 0.38
C ILE A 209 -9.70 -11.73 1.54
N SER A 210 -8.85 -12.43 2.28
CA SER A 210 -9.26 -13.25 3.43
C SER A 210 -9.96 -12.43 4.50
N ALA A 211 -9.42 -11.25 4.83
CA ALA A 211 -10.02 -10.36 5.82
C ALA A 211 -11.42 -9.89 5.39
N ARG A 212 -11.60 -9.48 4.13
CA ARG A 212 -12.92 -9.09 3.61
C ARG A 212 -13.93 -10.23 3.64
N VAL A 213 -13.51 -11.44 3.29
CA VAL A 213 -14.38 -12.64 3.35
C VAL A 213 -14.79 -12.98 4.78
N LEU A 214 -13.92 -12.70 5.76
CA LEU A 214 -14.18 -12.92 7.18
C LEU A 214 -14.89 -11.75 7.87
N GLY A 215 -15.23 -10.67 7.15
CA GLY A 215 -15.81 -9.47 7.77
C GLY A 215 -14.86 -8.82 8.77
N ALA A 216 -13.58 -8.73 8.44
CA ALA A 216 -12.54 -8.18 9.31
C ALA A 216 -11.78 -7.02 8.65
N GLN A 217 -11.33 -6.10 9.49
CA GLN A 217 -10.27 -5.16 9.14
C GLN A 217 -8.94 -5.91 8.98
N SER A 218 -8.00 -5.34 8.23
CA SER A 218 -6.65 -5.91 8.13
C SER A 218 -5.54 -4.89 8.08
N HIS A 219 -4.44 -5.21 8.80
CA HIS A 219 -3.15 -4.55 8.66
C HIS A 219 -2.18 -5.54 7.99
N SER A 220 -1.43 -5.07 6.99
CA SER A 220 -0.42 -5.88 6.28
C SER A 220 0.98 -5.35 6.56
N ILE A 221 1.76 -6.09 7.33
CA ILE A 221 3.16 -5.82 7.66
C ILE A 221 4.04 -6.70 6.79
N ALA A 222 4.23 -6.26 5.55
CA ALA A 222 4.91 -7.07 4.55
C ALA A 222 5.90 -6.28 3.69
N VAL A 223 6.97 -6.95 3.29
CA VAL A 223 8.02 -6.39 2.44
C VAL A 223 8.48 -7.45 1.43
N SER A 224 8.39 -7.12 0.14
CA SER A 224 8.76 -8.03 -0.93
C SER A 224 10.26 -8.36 -0.88
N GLY A 225 10.60 -9.63 -1.08
CA GLY A 225 11.97 -10.16 -1.04
C GLY A 225 12.55 -10.37 0.36
N LYS A 226 11.82 -10.05 1.44
CA LYS A 226 12.29 -10.26 2.82
C LYS A 226 11.75 -11.55 3.43
N GLY A 227 12.52 -12.16 4.33
CA GLY A 227 12.15 -13.39 5.02
C GLY A 227 12.00 -13.21 6.54
N ALA A 228 11.93 -14.33 7.26
CA ALA A 228 11.87 -14.36 8.72
C ALA A 228 13.24 -14.12 9.36
N VAL A 229 14.30 -14.71 8.79
CA VAL A 229 15.70 -14.56 9.23
C VAL A 229 16.63 -14.22 8.07
N ARG A 230 16.25 -14.54 6.83
CA ARG A 230 17.06 -14.33 5.63
C ARG A 230 16.22 -13.79 4.47
N ASN A 231 16.76 -12.80 3.77
CA ASN A 231 16.17 -12.20 2.59
C ASN A 231 16.59 -12.94 1.31
N TYR A 232 15.79 -12.78 0.26
CA TYR A 232 16.04 -13.37 -1.04
C TYR A 232 17.43 -12.97 -1.58
N GLY A 233 18.22 -13.97 -2.01
CA GLY A 233 19.52 -13.73 -2.63
C GLY A 233 20.64 -13.27 -1.70
N ASP A 234 20.44 -13.26 -0.38
CA ASP A 234 21.52 -12.92 0.56
C ASP A 234 22.66 -13.95 0.48
N ILE A 235 23.91 -13.48 0.51
CA ILE A 235 25.10 -14.35 0.46
C ILE A 235 25.31 -15.13 1.77
N ASN A 236 24.67 -14.69 2.86
CA ASN A 236 24.73 -15.32 4.17
C ASN A 236 23.48 -16.14 4.45
N THR A 237 23.52 -16.95 5.50
CA THR A 237 22.37 -17.74 5.98
C THR A 237 21.34 -16.92 6.76
N THR A 238 21.65 -15.66 7.08
CA THR A 238 20.76 -14.68 7.73
C THR A 238 21.02 -13.29 7.18
N SER A 239 20.01 -12.43 7.19
CA SER A 239 20.10 -11.03 6.76
C SER A 239 20.07 -10.07 7.95
N PRO A 240 20.64 -8.86 7.83
CA PRO A 240 20.58 -7.84 8.89
C PRO A 240 19.18 -7.24 9.07
N ASP A 241 18.35 -7.28 8.03
CA ASP A 241 17.05 -6.62 7.98
C ASP A 241 15.94 -7.54 7.42
N PRO A 242 15.64 -8.69 8.07
CA PRO A 242 14.46 -9.49 7.76
C PRO A 242 13.18 -8.76 8.20
N VAL A 243 12.00 -9.29 7.85
CA VAL A 243 10.70 -8.67 8.16
C VAL A 243 10.53 -8.30 9.64
N PRO A 244 10.94 -9.14 10.64
CA PRO A 244 10.82 -8.77 12.05
C PRO A 244 11.51 -7.45 12.44
N THR A 245 12.56 -7.02 11.73
CA THR A 245 13.27 -5.75 11.97
C THR A 245 12.39 -4.51 11.78
N PHE A 246 11.29 -4.65 11.03
CA PHE A 246 10.35 -3.58 10.72
C PHE A 246 9.07 -3.66 11.54
N TYR A 247 8.87 -4.74 12.31
CA TYR A 247 7.57 -5.07 12.91
C TYR A 247 7.08 -4.04 13.93
N ASN A 248 7.96 -3.31 14.59
CA ASN A 248 7.59 -2.28 15.57
C ASN A 248 7.37 -0.88 14.96
N ARG A 249 7.48 -0.72 13.63
CA ARG A 249 7.46 0.60 12.99
C ARG A 249 6.07 1.00 12.52
N THR A 250 5.75 2.28 12.64
CA THR A 250 4.57 2.89 11.99
C THR A 250 4.77 2.94 10.48
N LEU A 251 5.98 3.29 10.03
CA LEU A 251 6.39 3.26 8.63
C LEU A 251 7.58 2.31 8.49
N ALA A 252 7.55 1.39 7.52
CA ALA A 252 8.67 0.49 7.24
C ALA A 252 10.00 1.26 7.10
N THR A 253 9.95 2.42 6.45
CA THR A 253 11.10 3.29 6.16
C THR A 253 11.61 4.12 7.35
N ARG A 254 10.89 4.18 8.48
CA ARG A 254 11.25 5.03 9.63
C ARG A 254 11.39 4.23 10.92
N SER A 255 12.62 3.88 11.28
CA SER A 255 12.93 3.17 12.52
C SER A 255 12.72 4.01 13.79
N ASP A 256 12.68 5.34 13.65
CA ASP A 256 12.42 6.29 14.72
C ASP A 256 10.92 6.49 15.01
N LEU A 257 10.05 6.08 14.09
CA LEU A 257 8.59 6.16 14.25
C LEU A 257 8.01 4.79 14.63
N LEU A 258 7.84 4.57 15.92
CA LEU A 258 7.31 3.32 16.47
C LEU A 258 5.78 3.28 16.41
N TRP A 259 5.24 2.09 16.15
CA TRP A 259 3.80 1.83 16.16
C TRP A 259 3.29 1.72 17.59
N ASN A 260 2.18 2.43 17.88
CA ASN A 260 1.48 2.25 19.14
C ASN A 260 0.51 1.06 19.02
N PHE A 261 0.94 -0.10 19.51
CA PHE A 261 0.16 -1.35 19.46
C PHE A 261 -1.19 -1.30 20.19
N THR A 262 -1.46 -0.28 21.00
CA THR A 262 -2.76 -0.14 21.70
C THR A 262 -3.85 0.50 20.85
N THR A 263 -3.52 1.16 19.73
CA THR A 263 -4.52 1.84 18.88
C THR A 263 -5.29 0.88 17.98
N TRP A 264 -4.71 -0.30 17.72
CA TRP A 264 -5.31 -1.35 16.90
C TRP A 264 -4.76 -2.70 17.37
N VAL A 265 -5.60 -3.51 18.00
CA VAL A 265 -5.24 -4.84 18.54
C VAL A 265 -5.94 -5.91 17.70
N PRO A 266 -5.21 -6.78 16.97
CA PRO A 266 -5.81 -7.83 16.18
C PRO A 266 -6.45 -8.91 17.06
N ASP A 267 -7.51 -9.53 16.54
CA ASP A 267 -8.10 -10.74 17.10
C ASP A 267 -7.34 -12.00 16.62
N ALA A 268 -6.62 -11.89 15.51
CA ALA A 268 -5.80 -12.96 14.94
C ALA A 268 -4.59 -12.44 14.17
N VAL A 269 -3.53 -13.25 14.09
CA VAL A 269 -2.33 -12.95 13.30
C VAL A 269 -2.04 -14.07 12.32
N VAL A 270 -1.71 -13.73 11.08
CA VAL A 270 -1.27 -14.70 10.06
C VAL A 270 0.15 -14.35 9.64
N ILE A 271 1.07 -15.31 9.77
CA ILE A 271 2.47 -15.17 9.35
C ILE A 271 2.71 -16.06 8.13
N LYS A 272 2.95 -15.44 6.97
CA LYS A 272 3.41 -16.13 5.76
C LYS A 272 4.83 -15.68 5.42
N LEU A 273 5.81 -16.34 6.01
CA LEU A 273 7.25 -16.14 5.78
C LEU A 273 7.94 -17.50 5.61
N GLY A 274 9.13 -17.50 5.02
CA GLY A 274 9.91 -18.70 4.75
C GLY A 274 10.25 -18.88 3.27
N THR A 275 9.48 -18.31 2.34
CA THR A 275 9.78 -18.43 0.91
C THR A 275 11.17 -17.85 0.59
N ASN A 276 11.41 -16.58 0.96
CA ASN A 276 12.68 -15.91 0.69
C ASN A 276 13.87 -16.48 1.50
N ASP A 277 13.59 -17.03 2.68
CA ASP A 277 14.61 -17.68 3.50
C ASP A 277 15.19 -18.92 2.79
N HIS A 278 14.39 -19.61 1.96
CA HIS A 278 14.73 -20.93 1.40
C HIS A 278 14.82 -20.98 -0.13
N SER A 279 14.50 -19.89 -0.85
CA SER A 279 14.43 -19.89 -2.32
C SER A 279 15.78 -19.79 -3.03
N THR A 280 16.86 -19.45 -2.32
CA THR A 280 18.21 -19.28 -2.88
C THR A 280 19.28 -19.73 -1.89
N ASP A 281 20.38 -20.30 -2.37
CA ASP A 281 21.52 -20.65 -1.52
C ASP A 281 22.34 -19.42 -1.07
N PRO A 282 23.00 -19.47 0.10
CA PRO A 282 22.85 -20.51 1.12
C PRO A 282 21.54 -20.32 1.93
N ILE A 283 20.86 -21.42 2.28
CA ILE A 283 19.66 -21.38 3.14
C ILE A 283 20.03 -21.44 4.64
N PRO A 284 19.22 -20.88 5.57
CA PRO A 284 19.43 -21.06 7.01
C PRO A 284 19.30 -22.53 7.43
N SER A 285 19.96 -22.90 8.53
CA SER A 285 19.68 -24.17 9.21
C SER A 285 18.24 -24.20 9.72
N SER A 286 17.72 -25.40 10.00
CA SER A 286 16.38 -25.57 10.56
C SER A 286 16.25 -24.84 11.89
N GLU A 287 17.26 -24.95 12.76
CA GLU A 287 17.30 -24.35 14.08
C GLU A 287 17.30 -22.81 14.00
N THR A 288 18.08 -22.22 13.09
CA THR A 288 18.09 -20.76 12.91
C THR A 288 16.74 -20.24 12.43
N PHE A 289 16.13 -20.89 11.44
CA PHE A 289 14.82 -20.46 10.92
C PHE A 289 13.72 -20.62 11.97
N ILE A 290 13.64 -21.77 12.64
CA ILE A 290 12.63 -22.05 13.67
C ILE A 290 12.78 -21.07 14.84
N GLN A 291 14.01 -20.78 15.28
CA GLN A 291 14.25 -19.79 16.32
C GLN A 291 13.77 -18.39 15.90
N GLY A 292 14.03 -17.98 14.66
CA GLY A 292 13.52 -16.70 14.14
C GLY A 292 11.99 -16.62 14.11
N ILE A 293 11.30 -17.72 13.77
CA ILE A 293 9.85 -17.81 13.86
C ILE A 293 9.38 -17.68 15.32
N HIS A 294 10.04 -18.35 16.26
CA HIS A 294 9.74 -18.18 17.69
C HIS A 294 9.96 -16.75 18.19
N ASP A 295 11.00 -16.08 17.73
CA ASP A 295 11.27 -14.69 18.11
C ASP A 295 10.24 -13.74 17.53
N LEU A 296 9.77 -13.96 16.30
CA LEU A 296 8.66 -13.21 15.73
C LEU A 296 7.35 -13.45 16.50
N ILE A 297 7.02 -14.70 16.83
CA ILE A 297 5.84 -15.02 17.67
C ILE A 297 5.95 -14.32 19.03
N ARG A 298 7.15 -14.28 19.63
CA ARG A 298 7.39 -13.57 20.89
C ARG A 298 7.17 -12.06 20.74
N GLN A 299 7.58 -11.45 19.63
CA GLN A 299 7.31 -10.04 19.36
C GLN A 299 5.80 -9.76 19.25
N VAL A 300 5.05 -10.61 18.55
CA VAL A 300 3.58 -10.52 18.46
C VAL A 300 2.95 -10.66 19.85
N ASN A 301 3.33 -11.68 20.62
CA ASN A 301 2.81 -11.91 21.96
C ASN A 301 3.16 -10.76 22.93
N ASN A 302 4.32 -10.13 22.79
CA ASN A 302 4.68 -8.96 23.59
C ASN A 302 3.85 -7.72 23.22
N ALA A 303 3.43 -7.60 21.95
CA ALA A 303 2.61 -6.49 21.47
C ALA A 303 1.14 -6.63 21.89
N TYR A 304 0.58 -7.83 21.82
CA TYR A 304 -0.87 -8.05 21.91
C TYR A 304 -1.31 -9.09 22.96
N GLY A 305 -0.38 -9.83 23.56
CA GLY A 305 -0.69 -11.05 24.33
C GLY A 305 -0.87 -12.27 23.42
N GLN A 306 -1.17 -13.43 24.02
CA GLN A 306 -1.45 -14.66 23.26
C GLN A 306 -2.84 -14.57 22.60
N LEU A 307 -2.87 -14.80 21.29
CA LEU A 307 -4.06 -14.77 20.45
C LEU A 307 -3.91 -15.82 19.34
N PRO A 308 -4.99 -16.22 18.64
CA PRO A 308 -4.91 -17.15 17.50
C PRO A 308 -3.89 -16.69 16.44
N LEU A 309 -2.81 -17.43 16.30
CA LEU A 309 -1.71 -17.14 15.38
C LEU A 309 -1.54 -18.29 14.38
N PHE A 310 -1.56 -17.98 13.10
CA PHE A 310 -1.49 -18.95 12.01
C PHE A 310 -0.15 -18.84 11.27
N LEU A 311 0.69 -19.86 11.37
CA LEU A 311 1.87 -20.02 10.52
C LEU A 311 1.43 -20.63 9.18
N LEU A 312 1.46 -19.82 8.13
CA LEU A 312 0.96 -20.16 6.80
C LEU A 312 2.11 -20.53 5.86
N ALA A 313 2.05 -21.74 5.29
CA ALA A 313 2.87 -22.16 4.15
C ALA A 313 2.02 -22.46 2.92
N ASP A 314 2.56 -22.22 1.73
CA ASP A 314 2.06 -22.84 0.51
C ASP A 314 2.87 -24.10 0.15
N SER A 315 2.32 -24.96 -0.70
CA SER A 315 2.91 -26.24 -1.08
C SER A 315 4.10 -26.18 -2.04
N SER A 316 4.77 -25.02 -2.18
CA SER A 316 5.97 -24.88 -3.02
C SER A 316 7.23 -25.50 -2.40
N SER A 317 7.28 -25.65 -1.07
CA SER A 317 8.47 -26.15 -0.38
C SER A 317 8.11 -27.02 0.82
N ASN A 318 8.37 -28.33 0.72
CA ASN A 318 8.23 -29.27 1.83
C ASN A 318 9.10 -28.87 3.02
N LEU A 319 10.29 -28.30 2.77
CA LEU A 319 11.19 -27.88 3.83
C LEU A 319 10.59 -26.74 4.69
N VAL A 320 9.93 -25.77 4.06
CA VAL A 320 9.24 -24.69 4.79
C VAL A 320 8.07 -25.26 5.59
N ILE A 321 7.28 -26.16 4.98
CA ILE A 321 6.16 -26.85 5.65
C ILE A 321 6.65 -27.58 6.90
N GLU A 322 7.65 -28.44 6.78
CA GLU A 322 8.19 -29.24 7.89
C GLU A 322 8.73 -28.34 9.02
N ARG A 323 9.43 -27.25 8.67
CA ARG A 323 9.97 -26.31 9.66
C ARG A 323 8.87 -25.54 10.39
N LEU A 324 7.84 -25.07 9.71
CA LEU A 324 6.71 -24.37 10.34
C LEU A 324 5.81 -25.31 11.16
N GLN A 325 5.63 -26.56 10.71
CA GLN A 325 4.97 -27.60 11.51
C GLN A 325 5.76 -27.88 12.79
N ARG A 326 7.09 -28.02 12.70
CA ARG A 326 7.96 -28.20 13.86
C ARG A 326 7.88 -27.00 14.81
N ALA A 327 7.96 -25.76 14.30
CA ALA A 327 7.81 -24.55 15.11
C ALA A 327 6.44 -24.49 15.81
N THR A 328 5.37 -24.89 15.12
CA THR A 328 4.02 -24.97 15.72
C THR A 328 3.99 -25.99 16.86
N GLN A 329 4.52 -27.20 16.64
CA GLN A 329 4.57 -28.23 17.67
C GLN A 329 5.42 -27.81 18.87
N GLU A 330 6.55 -27.13 18.64
CA GLU A 330 7.40 -26.59 19.70
C GLU A 330 6.65 -25.51 20.51
N GLN A 331 5.87 -24.64 19.88
CA GLN A 331 5.00 -23.67 20.59
C GLN A 331 3.95 -24.37 21.47
N VAL A 332 3.28 -25.40 20.96
CA VAL A 332 2.32 -26.20 21.73
C VAL A 332 3.00 -26.87 22.93
N ASN A 333 4.19 -27.46 22.74
CA ASN A 333 4.96 -28.08 23.81
C ASN A 333 5.41 -27.07 24.88
N MET A 334 5.61 -25.81 24.50
CA MET A 334 5.88 -24.68 25.41
C MET A 334 4.61 -24.09 26.05
N GLY A 335 3.43 -24.65 25.77
CA GLY A 335 2.14 -24.23 26.34
C GLY A 335 1.41 -23.13 25.55
N ASN A 336 1.95 -22.67 24.42
CA ASN A 336 1.27 -21.73 23.54
C ASN A 336 0.39 -22.48 22.52
N ILE A 337 -0.81 -22.88 22.96
CA ILE A 337 -1.77 -23.66 22.17
C ILE A 337 -2.54 -22.85 21.11
N GLN A 338 -2.37 -21.53 21.09
CA GLN A 338 -3.03 -20.61 20.15
C GLN A 338 -2.26 -20.49 18.82
N VAL A 339 -1.13 -21.19 18.68
CA VAL A 339 -0.35 -21.22 17.43
C VAL A 339 -0.78 -22.43 16.60
N HIS A 340 -1.16 -22.18 15.36
CA HIS A 340 -1.65 -23.17 14.42
C HIS A 340 -0.83 -23.16 13.14
N PHE A 341 -0.65 -24.33 12.54
CA PHE A 341 -0.10 -24.46 11.20
C PHE A 341 -1.24 -24.49 10.18
N VAL A 342 -1.11 -23.73 9.10
CA VAL A 342 -2.02 -23.75 7.96
C VAL A 342 -1.22 -23.98 6.69
N GLN A 343 -1.68 -24.90 5.86
CA GLN A 343 -1.14 -25.13 4.53
C GLN A 343 -2.19 -24.77 3.47
N VAL A 344 -1.75 -24.07 2.43
CA VAL A 344 -2.51 -23.85 1.21
C VAL A 344 -1.78 -24.43 0.01
N GLU A 345 -2.48 -24.67 -1.09
CA GLU A 345 -1.86 -25.12 -2.32
C GLU A 345 -1.07 -24.00 -2.99
N HIS A 346 0.12 -24.31 -3.48
CA HIS A 346 0.85 -23.43 -4.37
C HIS A 346 0.15 -23.41 -5.73
N PRO A 347 -0.06 -22.23 -6.34
CA PRO A 347 -0.76 -22.14 -7.62
C PRO A 347 -0.02 -22.89 -8.75
N PRO A 348 -0.77 -23.48 -9.70
CA PRO A 348 -0.17 -24.03 -10.90
C PRO A 348 0.48 -22.92 -11.75
N GLN A 349 1.43 -23.29 -12.60
CA GLN A 349 2.17 -22.36 -13.46
C GLN A 349 1.28 -21.43 -14.30
N SER A 350 0.08 -21.88 -14.70
CA SER A 350 -0.88 -21.07 -15.46
C SER A 350 -1.42 -19.86 -14.70
N GLN A 351 -1.34 -19.86 -13.37
CA GLN A 351 -1.80 -18.80 -12.49
C GLN A 351 -0.65 -17.97 -11.89
N LEU A 352 0.54 -18.04 -12.49
CA LEU A 352 1.70 -17.24 -12.09
C LEU A 352 1.89 -16.03 -13.02
N GLY A 353 2.17 -14.88 -12.40
CA GLY A 353 2.45 -13.57 -12.99
C GLY A 353 3.91 -13.19 -12.79
N CYS A 354 4.18 -11.89 -12.57
CA CYS A 354 5.54 -11.34 -12.61
C CYS A 354 6.50 -12.14 -11.73
N ASP A 355 7.67 -12.50 -12.28
CA ASP A 355 8.73 -13.20 -11.57
C ASP A 355 8.20 -14.44 -10.81
N TRP A 356 7.28 -15.18 -11.45
CA TRP A 356 6.68 -16.42 -10.93
C TRP A 356 5.85 -16.25 -9.64
N HIS A 357 5.33 -15.05 -9.38
CA HIS A 357 4.42 -14.80 -8.24
C HIS A 357 2.96 -15.13 -8.57
N PRO A 358 2.11 -15.42 -7.57
CA PRO A 358 0.69 -15.69 -7.82
C PRO A 358 -0.04 -14.52 -8.51
N LYS A 359 -0.87 -14.82 -9.51
CA LYS A 359 -1.85 -13.87 -10.06
C LYS A 359 -3.04 -13.67 -9.11
N VAL A 360 -3.90 -12.70 -9.42
CA VAL A 360 -5.14 -12.43 -8.67
C VAL A 360 -5.97 -13.70 -8.45
N GLU A 361 -6.20 -14.51 -9.48
CA GLU A 361 -6.98 -15.75 -9.35
C GLU A 361 -6.34 -16.78 -8.41
N ALA A 362 -5.01 -16.82 -8.35
CA ALA A 362 -4.29 -17.66 -7.39
C ALA A 362 -4.41 -17.11 -5.96
N HIS A 363 -4.31 -15.78 -5.79
CA HIS A 363 -4.53 -15.15 -4.49
C HIS A 363 -5.95 -15.37 -3.96
N GLU A 364 -6.96 -15.36 -4.82
CA GLU A 364 -8.34 -15.71 -4.46
C GLU A 364 -8.45 -17.17 -3.99
N ALA A 365 -7.83 -18.11 -4.70
CA ALA A 365 -7.80 -19.51 -4.30
C ALA A 365 -7.07 -19.73 -2.97
N MET A 366 -5.91 -19.08 -2.77
CA MET A 366 -5.17 -19.11 -1.51
C MET A 366 -5.99 -18.53 -0.36
N ALA A 367 -6.70 -17.41 -0.58
CA ALA A 367 -7.57 -16.81 0.42
C ALA A 367 -8.73 -17.74 0.79
N ALA A 368 -9.37 -18.38 -0.18
CA ALA A 368 -10.45 -19.33 0.07
C ALA A 368 -9.99 -20.52 0.95
N GLN A 369 -8.79 -21.04 0.69
CA GLN A 369 -8.20 -22.11 1.50
C GLN A 369 -7.83 -21.64 2.91
N LEU A 370 -7.22 -20.45 3.03
CA LEU A 370 -6.90 -19.86 4.33
C LEU A 370 -8.15 -19.62 5.18
N VAL A 371 -9.17 -18.96 4.62
CA VAL A 371 -10.45 -18.70 5.28
C VAL A 371 -11.09 -20.00 5.75
N LYS A 372 -11.14 -21.03 4.89
CA LYS A 372 -11.68 -22.34 5.24
C LYS A 372 -10.96 -22.97 6.43
N ALA A 373 -9.63 -22.80 6.51
CA ALA A 373 -8.82 -23.36 7.57
C ALA A 373 -8.96 -22.61 8.90
N ILE A 374 -9.00 -21.27 8.88
CA ILE A 374 -8.95 -20.47 10.12
C ILE A 374 -10.33 -20.15 10.69
N LYS A 375 -11.39 -20.08 9.87
CA LYS A 375 -12.73 -19.72 10.32
C LYS A 375 -13.26 -20.58 11.48
N PRO A 376 -13.10 -21.92 11.48
CA PRO A 376 -13.53 -22.76 12.61
C PRO A 376 -12.75 -22.49 13.91
N ILE A 377 -11.50 -22.01 13.81
CA ILE A 377 -10.64 -21.72 14.96
C ILE A 377 -11.00 -20.37 15.56
N LEU A 378 -11.24 -19.37 14.71
CA LEU A 378 -11.62 -18.02 15.13
C LEU A 378 -12.95 -17.98 15.89
N SER A 379 -13.87 -18.91 15.60
CA SER A 379 -15.19 -18.99 16.24
C SER A 379 -15.99 -17.68 16.17
N TRP A 380 -15.74 -16.86 15.15
CA TRP A 380 -16.50 -15.63 14.92
C TRP A 380 -17.90 -15.98 14.43
N PRO A 381 -18.94 -15.27 14.90
CA PRO A 381 -20.29 -15.47 14.39
C PRO A 381 -20.31 -15.17 12.90
N ASP A 382 -21.02 -15.98 12.12
CA ASP A 382 -21.38 -15.60 10.77
C ASP A 382 -22.15 -14.28 10.83
N GLU A 383 -21.68 -13.24 10.13
CA GLU A 383 -22.45 -12.00 10.01
C GLU A 383 -23.76 -12.29 9.25
N ASN A 384 -24.83 -12.62 9.99
CA ASN A 384 -26.18 -12.72 9.49
C ASN A 384 -26.67 -11.33 9.04
N SER A 385 -26.69 -11.10 7.72
CA SER A 385 -27.71 -10.32 7.01
C SER A 385 -28.12 -8.95 7.59
N GLY A 386 -27.18 -8.08 7.94
CA GLY A 386 -27.50 -6.74 8.45
C GLY A 386 -26.46 -5.65 8.13
N SER A 387 -25.18 -6.02 8.01
CA SER A 387 -24.19 -5.18 7.34
C SER A 387 -24.28 -5.51 5.85
N THR A 388 -24.36 -4.49 4.99
CA THR A 388 -24.11 -4.70 3.57
C THR A 388 -22.73 -5.32 3.46
N ASN A 389 -22.66 -6.63 3.20
CA ASN A 389 -21.48 -7.27 2.66
C ASN A 389 -21.16 -6.51 1.38
N LEU A 390 -20.31 -5.49 1.49
CA LEU A 390 -19.82 -4.69 0.39
C LEU A 390 -18.89 -5.60 -0.40
N LYS A 391 -19.50 -6.48 -1.21
CA LYS A 391 -18.79 -7.25 -2.21
C LYS A 391 -18.24 -6.22 -3.20
N PHE A 392 -16.97 -5.89 -3.06
CA PHE A 392 -16.25 -5.18 -4.10
C PHE A 392 -16.34 -6.03 -5.35
N ALA A 393 -17.01 -5.52 -6.38
CA ALA A 393 -16.98 -6.18 -7.67
C ALA A 393 -15.55 -6.08 -8.18
N ALA A 394 -14.89 -7.23 -8.36
CA ALA A 394 -13.64 -7.28 -9.09
C ALA A 394 -13.94 -6.79 -10.52
N ALA A 395 -13.56 -5.55 -10.82
CA ALA A 395 -13.47 -5.13 -12.20
C ALA A 395 -12.33 -5.94 -12.80
N THR A 396 -12.62 -6.77 -13.81
CA THR A 396 -11.59 -7.26 -14.72
C THR A 396 -10.87 -6.02 -15.26
N ALA A 397 -9.60 -5.84 -14.90
CA ALA A 397 -8.82 -4.71 -15.37
C ALA A 397 -8.92 -4.67 -16.91
N PRO A 398 -9.29 -3.52 -17.52
CA PRO A 398 -9.19 -3.40 -18.97
C PRO A 398 -7.72 -3.61 -19.36
N PRO A 399 -7.42 -4.29 -20.48
CA PRO A 399 -6.06 -4.47 -20.93
C PRO A 399 -5.39 -3.10 -21.06
N PHE A 400 -4.24 -2.94 -20.43
CA PHE A 400 -3.40 -1.76 -20.57
C PHE A 400 -3.01 -1.66 -22.06
N VAL A 401 -3.44 -0.59 -22.75
CA VAL A 401 -3.04 -0.33 -24.14
C VAL A 401 -1.59 0.12 -24.10
N GLY A 402 -0.67 -0.83 -24.24
CA GLY A 402 0.75 -0.58 -24.32
C GLY A 402 1.09 0.26 -25.56
N MET A 403 1.80 1.37 -25.35
CA MET A 403 2.56 2.01 -26.42
C MET A 403 3.62 1.01 -26.92
N SER A 404 3.60 0.73 -28.22
CA SER A 404 4.51 -0.18 -28.90
C SER A 404 5.97 0.27 -28.74
N ALA A 405 6.80 -0.55 -28.11
CA ALA A 405 8.25 -0.48 -28.26
C ALA A 405 8.67 -1.56 -29.27
N SER A 406 9.26 -1.11 -30.38
CA SER A 406 9.82 -1.93 -31.45
C SER A 406 10.94 -2.84 -30.93
N SER A 407 10.84 -4.12 -31.28
CA SER A 407 11.82 -5.16 -30.99
C SER A 407 13.06 -5.07 -31.89
N GLU A 408 14.25 -5.03 -31.30
CA GLU A 408 15.42 -5.71 -31.86
C GLU A 408 16.13 -6.45 -30.73
N GLY A 409 16.33 -7.75 -30.93
CA GLY A 409 16.78 -8.68 -29.89
C GLY A 409 18.29 -8.63 -29.65
N ASN A 410 18.69 -9.03 -28.45
CA ASN A 410 19.84 -9.91 -28.33
C ASN A 410 19.74 -10.78 -27.07
N ASN A 411 20.17 -12.02 -27.23
CA ASN A 411 20.13 -13.09 -26.25
C ASN A 411 21.26 -12.90 -25.23
N SER A 412 21.06 -13.45 -24.02
CA SER A 412 21.94 -13.45 -22.85
C SER A 412 21.84 -12.22 -21.93
N ILE A 413 21.37 -12.45 -20.70
CA ILE A 413 22.13 -12.27 -19.45
C ILE A 413 21.17 -12.48 -18.27
N HIS A 414 21.36 -13.59 -17.54
CA HIS A 414 20.98 -13.68 -16.14
C HIS A 414 21.83 -12.65 -15.36
N LYS A 415 21.25 -11.48 -15.04
CA LYS A 415 21.76 -10.61 -13.98
C LYS A 415 20.62 -10.01 -13.17
N SER A 416 20.66 -10.35 -11.88
CA SER A 416 20.33 -9.53 -10.71
C SER A 416 18.88 -9.06 -10.57
N ALA A 417 18.07 -9.85 -9.86
CA ALA A 417 16.93 -9.33 -9.10
C ALA A 417 17.37 -8.57 -7.83
N VAL A 418 18.66 -8.61 -7.47
CA VAL A 418 19.23 -7.97 -6.28
C VAL A 418 19.11 -6.43 -6.35
N ASP A 419 19.21 -5.85 -7.54
CA ASP A 419 19.07 -4.40 -7.72
C ASP A 419 17.61 -3.89 -7.57
N ARG A 420 16.61 -4.80 -7.54
CA ARG A 420 15.18 -4.44 -7.47
C ARG A 420 14.59 -4.39 -6.06
N PHE A 421 15.31 -4.90 -5.05
CA PHE A 421 14.84 -4.97 -3.66
C PHE A 421 15.64 -4.09 -2.67
N GLY A 422 16.64 -3.35 -3.17
CA GLY A 422 17.45 -2.46 -2.34
C GLY A 422 16.68 -1.22 -1.88
N TYR A 423 16.41 -1.11 -0.58
CA TYR A 423 16.14 0.20 0.02
C TYR A 423 17.41 1.04 -0.13
N ALA A 424 17.32 2.17 -0.83
CA ALA A 424 18.33 3.20 -0.75
C ALA A 424 18.36 3.70 0.70
N THR A 425 19.35 3.23 1.47
CA THR A 425 19.66 3.78 2.79
C THR A 425 20.29 5.14 2.58
N THR A 426 19.49 6.21 2.62
CA THR A 426 20.04 7.56 2.77
C THR A 426 20.55 7.68 4.21
N SER A 427 21.83 7.37 4.39
CA SER A 427 22.60 7.82 5.55
C SER A 427 23.00 9.26 5.29
N PHE A 428 22.51 10.18 6.14
CA PHE A 428 22.85 11.60 6.32
C PHE A 428 23.37 12.43 5.13
#